data_AF-A0A1J5NZE5-F1
#
_entry.id   AF-A0A1J5NZE5-F1
#
_cell.length_a   1.000
_cell.length_b   1.000
_cell.length_c   1.000
_cell.angle_alpha   90.00
_cell.angle_beta   90.00
_cell.angle_gamma   90.00
#
_symmetry.space_group_name_H-M   'P 1'
#
loop_
_entity.id
_entity.type
_entity.pdbx_description
1 polymer ?
#
loop_
_entity_poly.entity_id
_entity_poly.type
_entity_poly.pdbx_seq_one_letter_code
_entity_poly.pdbx_strand_id
1 'polypeptide(L)'
;MFWRTDISSLERFEDYKLDPNLAESLRNNLLEFKALTNGDLQAIIKTKQITIHPYATMTAGSFKDETENVLAAINPGNPASLHVDKFGFYIFKAEKDVAGNFMGDFSNIKVSDNQIMVVSEQLWYDVMVKRPLEMAVEQAKKNLANPK
;
A
#
# COMPACT_ATOMS: atom_id res chain seq x y z
N MET A 1 6.59 8.22 16.47
CA MET A 1 6.37 9.20 15.37
C MET A 1 5.41 8.51 14.41
N PHE A 2 4.11 8.77 14.52
CA PHE A 2 3.08 8.12 13.70
C PHE A 2 2.55 9.13 12.68
N TRP A 3 2.34 8.64 11.44
CA TRP A 3 2.15 9.40 10.20
C TRP A 3 1.40 10.73 10.37
N ARG A 4 2.02 11.82 9.93
CA ARG A 4 1.40 13.16 9.94
C ARG A 4 1.01 13.66 8.55
N THR A 5 1.15 12.84 7.52
CA THR A 5 0.77 13.22 6.15
C THR A 5 0.16 12.00 5.47
N ASP A 6 -1.10 12.12 5.08
CA ASP A 6 -1.72 11.18 4.13
C ASP A 6 -0.98 11.36 2.81
N ILE A 7 -0.68 10.28 2.08
CA ILE A 7 -0.02 10.41 0.77
C ILE A 7 -0.84 11.29 -0.18
N SER A 8 -2.17 11.39 0.02
CA SER A 8 -3.08 12.29 -0.69
C SER A 8 -2.81 13.78 -0.47
N SER A 9 -2.08 14.14 0.59
CA SER A 9 -1.68 15.53 0.88
C SER A 9 -0.52 16.03 0.00
N LEU A 10 0.13 15.14 -0.74
CA LEU A 10 1.13 15.53 -1.74
C LEU A 10 0.39 15.90 -3.02
N GLU A 11 0.76 17.03 -3.63
CA GLU A 11 0.11 17.61 -4.82
C GLU A 11 -0.17 16.59 -5.94
N ARG A 12 0.73 15.63 -6.16
CA ARG A 12 0.59 14.58 -7.19
C ARG A 12 -0.45 13.48 -6.86
N PHE A 13 -1.03 13.50 -5.66
CA PHE A 13 -1.96 12.50 -5.14
C PHE A 13 -3.25 13.09 -4.57
N GLU A 14 -3.55 14.37 -4.83
CA GLU A 14 -4.76 15.04 -4.29
C GLU A 14 -6.07 14.32 -4.65
N ASP A 15 -6.10 13.65 -5.82
CA ASP A 15 -7.24 12.86 -6.29
C ASP A 15 -7.24 11.40 -5.80
N TYR A 16 -6.13 10.94 -5.21
CA TYR A 16 -6.06 9.61 -4.62
C TYR A 16 -6.71 9.63 -3.24
N LYS A 17 -7.77 8.84 -3.08
CA LYS A 17 -8.43 8.64 -1.78
C LYS A 17 -8.32 7.18 -1.40
N LEU A 18 -7.66 6.92 -0.27
CA LEU A 18 -7.79 5.64 0.41
C LEU A 18 -9.28 5.38 0.69
N ASP A 19 -9.71 4.13 0.55
CA ASP A 19 -11.07 3.78 0.94
C ASP A 19 -11.35 4.25 2.38
N PRO A 20 -12.40 5.07 2.64
CA PRO A 20 -12.61 5.67 3.95
C PRO A 20 -12.79 4.64 5.07
N ASN A 21 -13.39 3.49 4.78
CA ASN A 21 -13.59 2.44 5.78
C ASN A 21 -12.26 1.75 6.13
N LEU A 22 -11.43 1.49 5.13
CA LEU A 22 -10.07 0.97 5.36
C LEU A 22 -9.21 1.98 6.11
N ALA A 23 -9.25 3.26 5.72
CA ALA A 23 -8.52 4.34 6.38
C ALA A 23 -8.89 4.44 7.87
N GLU A 24 -10.19 4.43 8.17
CA GLU A 24 -10.70 4.49 9.53
C GLU A 24 -10.38 3.22 10.32
N SER A 25 -10.42 2.05 9.69
CA SER A 25 -10.02 0.79 10.34
C SER A 25 -8.54 0.78 10.71
N LEU A 26 -7.65 1.22 9.80
CA LEU A 26 -6.22 1.35 10.07
C LEU A 26 -5.96 2.35 11.20
N ARG A 27 -6.68 3.48 11.19
CA ARG A 27 -6.59 4.50 12.25
C ARG A 27 -6.97 3.92 13.61
N ASN A 28 -8.11 3.22 13.69
CA ASN A 28 -8.60 2.63 14.94
C ASN A 28 -7.64 1.56 15.45
N ASN A 29 -7.12 0.70 14.57
CA ASN A 29 -6.09 -0.28 14.91
C ASN A 29 -4.86 0.38 15.56
N LEU A 30 -4.30 1.42 14.94
CA LEU A 30 -3.14 2.14 15.49
C LEU A 30 -3.45 2.78 16.84
N LEU A 31 -4.65 3.34 17.01
CA LEU A 31 -5.08 3.96 18.26
C LEU A 31 -5.19 2.95 19.40
N GLU A 32 -5.47 1.68 19.11
CA GLU A 32 -5.51 0.63 20.13
C GLU A 32 -4.15 0.39 20.80
N PHE A 33 -3.05 0.68 20.11
CA PHE A 33 -1.67 0.55 20.59
C PHE A 33 -1.07 1.87 21.07
N LYS A 34 -1.86 2.94 21.18
CA LYS A 34 -1.39 4.23 21.68
C LYS A 34 -0.91 4.09 23.13
N ALA A 35 0.34 4.47 23.36
CA ALA A 35 0.99 4.41 24.67
C ALA A 35 1.85 5.68 24.90
N LEU A 36 1.99 6.08 26.16
CA LEU A 36 2.86 7.18 26.57
C LEU A 36 4.28 6.71 26.90
N THR A 37 4.43 5.44 27.27
CA THR A 37 5.72 4.81 27.58
C THR A 37 5.89 3.50 26.81
N ASN A 38 7.13 3.05 26.65
CA ASN A 38 7.41 1.73 26.06
C ASN A 38 6.87 0.58 26.94
N GLY A 39 6.86 0.75 28.26
CA GLY A 39 6.29 -0.25 29.19
C GLY A 39 4.80 -0.47 28.94
N ASP A 40 4.04 0.62 28.78
CA ASP A 40 2.60 0.57 28.49
C ASP A 40 2.34 -0.06 27.12
N LEU A 41 3.15 0.29 26.11
CA LEU A 41 3.04 -0.31 24.77
C LEU A 41 3.21 -1.84 24.82
N GLN A 42 4.24 -2.31 25.53
CA GLN A 42 4.51 -3.74 25.68
C GLN A 42 3.38 -4.46 26.44
N ALA A 43 2.76 -3.81 27.42
CA ALA A 43 1.59 -4.36 28.12
C ALA A 43 0.36 -4.45 27.19
N ILE A 44 0.13 -3.44 26.35
CA ILE A 44 -0.96 -3.44 25.37
C ILE A 44 -0.76 -4.54 24.32
N ILE A 45 0.45 -4.69 23.77
CA ILE A 45 0.77 -5.74 22.77
C ILE A 45 0.51 -7.14 23.33
N LYS A 46 0.76 -7.37 24.62
CA LYS A 46 0.52 -8.68 25.27
C LYS A 46 -0.95 -8.98 25.54
N THR A 47 -1.80 -7.95 25.61
CA THR A 47 -3.20 -8.09 26.04
C THR A 47 -4.20 -7.98 24.90
N LYS A 48 -3.85 -7.27 23.82
CA LYS A 48 -4.71 -7.11 22.65
C LYS A 48 -4.29 -8.03 21.51
N GLN A 49 -5.28 -8.55 20.79
CA GLN A 49 -5.00 -9.16 19.50
C GLN A 49 -4.68 -8.07 18.49
N ILE A 50 -3.57 -8.24 17.78
CA ILE A 50 -3.23 -7.39 16.64
C ILE A 50 -4.20 -7.76 15.52
N THR A 51 -5.09 -6.83 15.16
CA THR A 51 -5.84 -6.97 13.92
C THR A 51 -4.86 -6.80 12.77
N ILE A 52 -4.66 -7.85 11.98
CA ILE A 52 -3.74 -7.81 10.84
C ILE A 52 -4.54 -7.40 9.61
N HIS A 53 -4.15 -6.28 9.02
CA HIS A 53 -4.59 -5.95 7.67
C HIS A 53 -3.77 -6.77 6.68
N PRO A 54 -4.40 -7.56 5.81
CA PRO A 54 -3.66 -8.32 4.82
C PRO A 54 -2.93 -7.35 3.89
N TYR A 55 -1.66 -7.61 3.64
CA TYR A 55 -0.81 -6.91 2.73
C TYR A 55 0.10 -7.89 2.00
N ALA A 56 0.50 -7.51 0.78
CA ALA A 56 1.53 -8.19 0.01
C ALA A 56 2.67 -7.22 -0.28
N THR A 57 3.89 -7.75 -0.31
CA THR A 57 5.08 -7.01 -0.73
C THR A 57 5.69 -7.71 -1.93
N MET A 58 5.99 -6.95 -2.98
CA MET A 58 6.66 -7.46 -4.18
C MET A 58 7.92 -6.65 -4.52
N THR A 59 8.85 -7.29 -5.22
CA THR A 59 10.11 -6.70 -5.72
C THR A 59 10.58 -7.47 -6.98
N ALA A 60 11.66 -7.03 -7.62
CA ALA A 60 12.30 -7.74 -8.74
C ALA A 60 13.79 -7.99 -8.48
N GLY A 61 14.37 -9.00 -9.14
CA GLY A 61 15.81 -9.29 -9.04
C GLY A 61 16.69 -8.28 -9.79
N SER A 62 16.11 -7.56 -10.76
CA SER A 62 16.73 -6.51 -11.54
C SER A 62 15.71 -5.41 -11.85
N PHE A 63 16.19 -4.20 -12.11
CA PHE A 63 15.37 -3.01 -12.32
C PHE A 63 15.91 -2.19 -13.48
N LYS A 64 15.01 -1.45 -14.14
CA LYS A 64 15.40 -0.35 -15.04
C LYS A 64 15.63 0.90 -14.20
N ASP A 65 16.65 1.70 -14.54
CA ASP A 65 17.01 2.92 -13.79
C ASP A 65 15.83 3.91 -13.60
N GLU A 66 14.89 3.94 -14.54
CA GLU A 66 13.69 4.79 -14.49
C GLU A 66 12.68 4.42 -13.37
N THR A 67 12.96 3.40 -12.57
CA THR A 67 12.05 2.85 -11.56
C THR A 67 12.42 3.17 -10.11
N GLU A 68 13.64 3.67 -9.85
CA GLU A 68 14.23 3.72 -8.49
C GLU A 68 13.54 4.69 -7.50
N ASN A 69 12.59 5.53 -7.94
CA ASN A 69 11.99 6.56 -7.06
C ASN A 69 10.51 6.86 -7.36
N VAL A 70 9.81 5.94 -8.03
CA VAL A 70 8.40 6.18 -8.37
C VAL A 70 7.54 5.95 -7.13
N LEU A 71 7.10 7.03 -6.47
CA LEU A 71 5.95 6.93 -5.56
C LEU A 71 4.70 6.92 -6.42
N ALA A 72 3.90 5.86 -6.33
CA ALA A 72 2.60 5.78 -6.97
C ALA A 72 1.62 5.01 -6.08
N ALA A 73 0.43 5.57 -5.92
CA ALA A 73 -0.70 4.88 -5.34
C ALA A 73 -1.54 4.28 -6.47
N ILE A 74 -1.36 2.99 -6.72
CA ILE A 74 -1.91 2.30 -7.88
C ILE A 74 -3.23 1.63 -7.49
N ASN A 75 -4.23 1.77 -8.35
CA ASN A 75 -5.34 0.83 -8.58
C ASN A 75 -6.76 1.29 -8.13
N PRO A 76 -7.73 1.30 -9.07
CA PRO A 76 -9.18 1.39 -8.77
C PRO A 76 -9.84 0.09 -8.25
N GLY A 77 -9.15 -1.04 -8.26
CA GLY A 77 -9.65 -2.36 -7.83
C GLY A 77 -8.99 -2.96 -6.58
N ASN A 78 -7.93 -2.32 -6.04
CA ASN A 78 -7.31 -2.74 -4.78
C ASN A 78 -7.22 -1.57 -3.79
N PRO A 79 -7.44 -1.81 -2.48
CA PRO A 79 -7.79 -0.75 -1.55
C PRO A 79 -6.68 0.25 -1.23
N ALA A 80 -5.42 -0.15 -1.29
CA ALA A 80 -4.30 0.76 -1.27
C ALA A 80 -3.09 0.07 -1.87
N SER A 81 -2.37 0.71 -2.79
CA SER A 81 -1.01 0.29 -3.08
C SER A 81 -0.06 1.47 -2.93
N LEU A 82 1.19 1.15 -2.66
CA LEU A 82 2.25 2.13 -2.53
C LEU A 82 3.51 1.54 -3.16
N HIS A 83 4.06 2.27 -4.12
CA HIS A 83 5.38 1.99 -4.66
C HIS A 83 6.41 2.86 -3.92
N VAL A 84 7.48 2.25 -3.39
CA VAL A 84 8.63 2.95 -2.80
C VAL A 84 9.90 2.27 -3.29
N ASP A 85 10.71 3.00 -4.06
CA ASP A 85 11.97 2.51 -4.63
C ASP A 85 11.77 1.18 -5.39
N LYS A 86 12.32 0.07 -4.88
CA LYS A 86 12.28 -1.26 -5.50
C LYS A 86 11.20 -2.16 -4.89
N PHE A 87 10.27 -1.58 -4.12
CA PHE A 87 9.25 -2.31 -3.37
C PHE A 87 7.82 -1.83 -3.66
N GLY A 88 6.96 -2.78 -4.00
CA GLY A 88 5.53 -2.56 -4.19
C GLY A 88 4.77 -3.14 -3.01
N PHE A 89 4.02 -2.28 -2.33
CA PHE A 89 3.17 -2.64 -1.20
C PHE A 89 1.72 -2.60 -1.63
N TYR A 90 0.96 -3.62 -1.24
CA TYR A 90 -0.47 -3.71 -1.47
C TYR A 90 -1.14 -3.98 -0.13
N ILE A 91 -2.11 -3.15 0.26
CA ILE A 91 -2.94 -3.37 1.44
C ILE A 91 -4.34 -3.73 0.97
N PHE A 92 -4.87 -4.83 1.51
CA PHE A 92 -6.18 -5.36 1.20
C PHE A 92 -7.16 -5.08 2.34
N LYS A 93 -8.46 -5.02 2.01
CA LYS A 93 -9.53 -4.77 2.98
C LYS A 93 -9.82 -6.01 3.81
N ALA A 94 -9.84 -7.17 3.16
CA ALA A 94 -10.09 -8.45 3.78
C ALA A 94 -9.26 -9.57 3.12
N GLU A 95 -9.06 -10.66 3.85
CA GLU A 95 -8.31 -11.83 3.37
C GLU A 95 -8.88 -12.42 2.08
N LYS A 96 -10.21 -12.42 1.94
CA LYS A 96 -10.90 -12.87 0.71
C LYS A 96 -10.48 -12.09 -0.54
N ASP A 97 -10.08 -10.83 -0.39
CA ASP A 97 -9.63 -9.98 -1.49
C ASP A 97 -8.20 -10.37 -1.92
N VAL A 98 -7.46 -11.07 -1.05
CA VAL A 98 -6.17 -11.67 -1.35
C VAL A 98 -6.36 -13.04 -2.02
N ALA A 99 -7.25 -13.88 -1.50
CA ALA A 99 -7.47 -15.25 -2.00
C ALA A 99 -7.97 -15.32 -3.46
N GLY A 100 -8.61 -14.26 -3.95
CA GLY A 100 -8.99 -14.13 -5.37
C GLY A 100 -7.85 -13.65 -6.29
N ASN A 101 -6.70 -13.28 -5.73
CA ASN A 101 -5.55 -12.72 -6.44
C ASN A 101 -4.34 -13.65 -6.29
N PHE A 102 -3.40 -13.57 -7.25
CA PHE A 102 -2.12 -14.28 -7.24
C PHE A 102 -1.23 -13.97 -6.01
N MET A 103 -1.63 -13.02 -5.16
CA MET A 103 -0.84 -12.50 -4.04
C MET A 103 -0.97 -13.32 -2.74
N GLY A 104 -1.85 -14.33 -2.69
CA GLY A 104 -2.14 -15.12 -1.47
C GLY A 104 -0.92 -15.69 -0.77
N ASP A 105 -0.03 -16.33 -1.53
CA ASP A 105 1.13 -17.05 -0.96
C ASP A 105 2.21 -16.10 -0.41
N PHE A 106 2.16 -14.82 -0.77
CA PHE A 106 3.15 -13.81 -0.40
C PHE A 106 2.56 -12.67 0.44
N SER A 107 1.36 -12.90 0.99
CA SER A 107 0.67 -11.95 1.84
C SER A 107 0.80 -12.33 3.31
N ASN A 108 0.72 -11.37 4.22
CA ASN A 108 0.81 -11.58 5.67
C ASN A 108 -0.51 -12.13 6.28
N ILE A 109 -1.13 -13.12 5.64
CA ILE A 109 -2.43 -13.67 6.08
C ILE A 109 -2.31 -14.29 7.48
N LYS A 110 -1.17 -14.88 7.82
CA LYS A 110 -0.87 -15.39 9.17
C LYS A 110 0.18 -14.52 9.85
N VAL A 111 0.19 -14.52 11.18
CA VAL A 111 1.16 -13.77 12.01
C VAL A 111 2.62 -14.16 11.70
N SER A 112 2.85 -15.40 11.26
CA SER A 112 4.16 -15.90 10.83
C SER A 112 4.56 -15.48 9.43
N ASP A 113 3.63 -14.94 8.64
CA ASP A 113 3.83 -14.70 7.22
C ASP A 113 4.49 -13.35 7.03
N ASN A 114 5.73 -13.36 6.55
CA ASN A 114 6.44 -12.19 6.05
C ASN A 114 7.30 -12.63 4.88
N GLN A 115 6.66 -12.74 3.72
CA GLN A 115 7.33 -13.13 2.48
C GLN A 115 7.32 -11.94 1.52
N ILE A 116 8.42 -11.80 0.78
CA ILE A 116 8.53 -10.84 -0.31
C ILE A 116 8.44 -11.64 -1.60
N MET A 117 7.48 -11.28 -2.46
CA MET A 117 7.39 -11.87 -3.77
C MET A 117 8.47 -11.27 -4.69
N VAL A 118 9.36 -12.10 -5.23
CA VAL A 118 10.29 -11.67 -6.27
C VAL A 118 9.71 -12.03 -7.64
N VAL A 119 9.42 -11.03 -8.45
CA VAL A 119 8.89 -11.19 -9.81
C VAL A 119 9.95 -10.91 -10.87
N SER A 120 9.64 -11.22 -12.13
CA SER A 120 10.47 -10.79 -13.25
C SER A 120 10.45 -9.27 -13.39
N GLU A 121 11.56 -8.70 -13.86
CA GLU A 121 11.69 -7.26 -14.13
C GLU A 121 10.58 -6.74 -15.06
N GLN A 122 10.17 -7.54 -16.04
CA GLN A 122 9.08 -7.17 -16.96
C GLN A 122 7.74 -7.07 -16.24
N LEU A 123 7.38 -8.06 -15.41
CA LEU A 123 6.14 -8.02 -14.64
C LEU A 123 6.14 -6.86 -13.64
N TRP A 124 7.28 -6.64 -13.00
CA TRP A 124 7.50 -5.48 -12.13
C TRP A 124 7.25 -4.17 -12.88
N TYR A 125 7.90 -3.98 -14.02
CA TYR A 125 7.73 -2.78 -14.83
C TYR A 125 6.27 -2.55 -15.25
N ASP A 126 5.60 -3.59 -15.74
CA ASP A 126 4.23 -3.50 -16.21
C ASP A 126 3.26 -3.10 -15.08
N VAL A 127 3.45 -3.65 -13.88
CA VAL A 127 2.56 -3.42 -12.74
C VAL A 127 2.89 -2.13 -12.00
N MET A 128 4.17 -1.89 -11.71
CA MET A 128 4.63 -0.84 -10.79
C MET A 128 4.98 0.49 -11.47
N VAL A 129 5.16 0.49 -12.79
CA VAL A 129 5.68 1.66 -13.52
C VAL A 129 4.78 2.03 -14.69
N LYS A 130 4.56 1.10 -15.62
CA LYS A 130 3.77 1.34 -16.83
C LYS A 130 2.33 1.71 -16.52
N ARG A 131 1.61 0.88 -15.74
CA ARG A 131 0.22 1.16 -15.38
C ARG A 131 0.04 2.47 -14.61
N PRO A 132 0.87 2.81 -13.61
CA PRO A 132 0.80 4.11 -12.96
C PRO A 132 1.01 5.29 -13.89
N LEU A 133 1.97 5.20 -14.81
CA LEU A 133 2.20 6.24 -15.81
C LEU A 133 0.99 6.39 -16.73
N GLU A 134 0.39 5.29 -17.19
CA GLU A 134 -0.85 5.31 -17.97
C GLU A 134 -1.97 6.00 -17.19
N MET A 135 -2.16 5.66 -15.91
CA MET A 135 -3.16 6.30 -15.05
C MET A 135 -2.90 7.80 -14.86
N ALA A 136 -1.64 8.20 -14.63
CA ALA A 136 -1.26 9.61 -14.48
C ALA A 136 -1.51 10.39 -15.78
N VAL A 137 -1.20 9.80 -16.94
CA VAL A 137 -1.49 10.38 -18.25
C VAL A 137 -2.99 10.55 -18.47
N GLU A 138 -3.80 9.54 -18.14
CA GLU A 138 -5.26 9.62 -18.25
C GLU A 138 -5.85 10.68 -17.31
N GLN A 139 -5.31 10.81 -16.09
CA GLN A 139 -5.73 11.86 -15.17
C GLN A 139 -5.34 13.25 -15.67
N ALA A 140 -4.12 13.43 -16.18
CA ALA A 140 -3.68 14.69 -16.77
C ALA A 140 -4.57 15.11 -17.95
N LYS A 141 -4.94 14.17 -18.83
CA LYS A 141 -5.89 14.43 -19.94
C LYS A 141 -7.26 14.88 -19.42
N LYS A 142 -7.79 14.26 -18.37
CA LYS A 142 -9.07 14.66 -17.75
C LYS A 142 -9.01 16.08 -17.19
N ASN A 143 -7.91 16.43 -16.53
CA ASN A 143 -7.71 17.77 -15.96
C ASN A 143 -7.57 18.85 -17.04
N LEU A 144 -6.96 18.52 -18.18
CA LEU A 144 -6.91 19.42 -19.34
C LEU A 144 -8.28 19.59 -20.02
N ALA A 145 -9.12 18.55 -20.02
CA ALA A 145 -10.46 18.60 -20.61
C ALA A 145 -11.49 19.34 -19.73
N ASN A 146 -11.29 19.32 -18.41
CA ASN A 146 -12.10 20.05 -17.43
C ASN A 146 -11.18 20.86 -16.49
N PRO A 147 -10.63 21.99 -16.98
CA PRO A 147 -9.86 22.88 -16.13
C PRO A 147 -10.79 23.44 -15.04
N LYS A 148 -10.48 23.16 -13.78
CA LYS A 148 -11.11 23.81 -12.63
C LYS A 148 -10.73 25.28 -12.57
#